data_AF-A0A7R8ZUS1-F1
#
_entry.id   AF-A0A7R8ZUS1-F1
#
_cell.length_a   1.000
_cell.length_b   1.000
_cell.length_c   1.000
_cell.angle_alpha   90.00
_cell.angle_beta   90.00
_cell.angle_gamma   90.00
#
_symmetry.space_group_name_H-M   'P 1'
#
loop_
_entity.id
_entity.type
_entity.pdbx_description
1 polymer ?
#
loop_
_entity_poly.entity_id
_entity_poly.type
_entity_poly.pdbx_seq_one_letter_code
_entity_poly.pdbx_strand_id
1 'polypeptide(L)'
;MTEHFAKLIIDGNTYTYPIVEGTLGHRAIDISTLIQDTGCITLDQGYVNTGSCTSSITYLDGDQGVLSYRGYAIEDLAENCSFVEVAYLLLHDDLPNLEELNAYRELMAEYALIHEDMIHFFDHFPTNAPPMSILSTMVNTLHNFYPELTTHPDPMETFDNITTRLLAKVRTIAAFSYKKSLGHPLIYPRYDLNYCENFLNMMFDKPTKPYVILPEVV
;
A
#
# COMPACT_ATOMS: atom_id res chain seq x y z
N MET A 1 -28.52 -10.64 19.63
CA MET A 1 -27.73 -9.38 19.47
C MET A 1 -28.59 -8.28 20.03
N THR A 2 -28.13 -7.59 21.07
CA THR A 2 -28.77 -6.37 21.55
C THR A 2 -28.47 -5.27 20.56
N GLU A 3 -29.47 -4.84 19.79
CA GLU A 3 -29.31 -3.70 18.91
C GLU A 3 -29.15 -2.43 19.76
N HIS A 4 -27.98 -1.81 19.68
CA HIS A 4 -27.68 -0.58 20.38
C HIS A 4 -28.03 0.62 19.48
N PHE A 5 -28.70 1.61 20.05
CA PHE A 5 -29.11 2.82 19.32
C PHE A 5 -28.68 4.07 20.08
N ALA A 6 -28.30 5.10 19.33
CA ALA A 6 -28.10 6.46 19.81
C ALA A 6 -29.36 7.30 19.52
N LYS A 7 -29.69 8.23 20.42
CA LYS A 7 -30.78 9.18 20.22
C LYS A 7 -30.23 10.57 19.97
N LEU A 8 -30.67 11.21 18.90
CA LEU A 8 -30.36 12.60 18.57
C LEU A 8 -31.65 13.43 18.66
N ILE A 9 -31.60 14.55 19.38
CA ILE A 9 -32.75 15.44 19.55
C ILE A 9 -32.47 16.75 18.81
N ILE A 10 -33.31 17.08 17.83
CA ILE A 10 -33.25 18.32 17.04
C ILE A 10 -34.64 18.95 17.04
N ASP A 11 -34.73 20.22 17.47
CA ASP A 11 -35.98 21.00 17.51
C ASP A 11 -37.16 20.28 18.19
N GLY A 12 -36.86 19.45 19.20
CA GLY A 12 -37.86 18.67 19.95
C GLY A 12 -38.25 17.33 19.32
N ASN A 13 -37.79 17.03 18.11
CA ASN A 13 -37.94 15.72 17.47
C ASN A 13 -36.80 14.79 17.89
N THR A 14 -37.12 13.53 18.18
CA THR A 14 -36.14 12.51 18.54
C THR A 14 -35.93 11.56 17.36
N TYR A 15 -34.67 11.43 16.94
CA TYR A 15 -34.22 10.53 15.90
C TYR A 15 -33.37 9.42 16.52
N THR A 16 -33.47 8.21 15.98
CA THR A 16 -32.74 7.04 16.46
C THR A 16 -31.80 6.55 15.38
N TYR A 17 -30.51 6.46 15.70
CA TYR A 17 -29.47 5.99 14.81
C TYR A 17 -28.85 4.69 15.33
N PRO A 18 -28.59 3.69 14.48
CA PRO A 18 -27.96 2.45 14.91
C PRO A 18 -26.51 2.70 15.34
N ILE A 19 -26.06 1.90 16.32
CA ILE A 19 -24.66 1.87 16.74
C ILE A 19 -24.03 0.62 16.15
N VAL A 20 -23.01 0.82 15.32
CA VAL A 20 -22.18 -0.24 14.76
C VAL A 20 -21.00 -0.47 15.69
N GLU A 21 -20.77 -1.72 16.07
CA GLU A 21 -19.66 -2.11 16.95
C GLU A 21 -18.63 -2.92 16.16
N GLY A 22 -17.38 -2.47 16.21
CA GLY A 22 -16.25 -3.18 15.63
C GLY A 22 -15.78 -4.34 16.50
N THR A 23 -15.00 -5.25 15.91
CA THR A 23 -14.45 -6.43 16.58
C THR A 23 -13.59 -6.11 17.80
N LEU A 24 -13.00 -4.91 17.85
CA LEU A 24 -12.14 -4.43 18.93
C LEU A 24 -12.84 -3.38 19.83
N GLY A 25 -14.18 -3.37 19.83
CA GLY A 25 -14.99 -2.59 20.77
C GLY A 25 -15.19 -1.11 20.41
N HIS A 26 -14.62 -0.66 19.28
CA HIS A 26 -14.90 0.68 18.75
C HIS A 26 -16.35 0.78 18.29
N ARG A 27 -17.01 1.89 18.64
CA ARG A 27 -18.44 2.10 18.35
C ARG A 27 -18.61 3.31 17.46
N ALA A 28 -19.32 3.14 16.36
CA ALA A 28 -19.69 4.20 15.44
C ALA A 28 -21.21 4.39 15.45
N ILE A 29 -21.65 5.63 15.30
CA ILE A 29 -23.07 5.95 15.09
C ILE A 29 -23.27 6.03 13.58
N ASP A 30 -24.13 5.17 13.04
CA ASP A 30 -24.47 5.22 11.61
C ASP A 30 -25.42 6.38 11.35
N ILE A 31 -24.89 7.43 10.71
CA ILE A 31 -25.61 8.65 10.35
C ILE A 31 -25.94 8.71 8.85
N SER A 32 -25.96 7.57 8.16
CA SER A 32 -26.23 7.49 6.71
C SER A 32 -27.55 8.12 6.28
N THR A 33 -28.58 8.09 7.14
CA THR A 33 -29.90 8.70 6.87
C THR A 33 -30.07 10.11 7.46
N LEU A 34 -29.05 10.67 8.12
CA LEU A 34 -29.16 11.92 8.90
C LEU A 34 -29.75 13.09 8.10
N ILE A 35 -29.25 13.32 6.87
CA ILE A 35 -29.74 14.40 6.02
C ILE A 35 -31.21 14.18 5.63
N GLN A 36 -31.57 12.93 5.31
CA GLN A 36 -32.94 12.59 4.93
C GLN A 36 -33.92 12.77 6.08
N ASP A 37 -33.50 12.43 7.31
CA ASP A 37 -34.37 12.46 8.49
C ASP A 37 -34.51 13.87 9.08
N THR A 38 -33.45 14.67 9.02
CA THR A 38 -33.31 15.92 9.79
C THR A 38 -33.06 17.17 8.95
N GLY A 39 -32.57 17.01 7.71
CA GLY A 39 -32.05 18.11 6.90
C GLY A 39 -30.70 18.67 7.39
N CYS A 40 -30.12 18.11 8.47
CA CYS A 40 -28.84 18.54 9.03
C CYS A 40 -27.67 17.71 8.48
N ILE A 41 -26.48 18.31 8.53
CA ILE A 41 -25.19 17.64 8.32
C ILE A 41 -24.37 17.67 9.61
N THR A 42 -23.42 16.75 9.77
CA THR A 42 -22.37 16.89 10.77
C THR A 42 -21.30 17.87 10.27
N LEU A 43 -20.73 18.65 11.18
CA LEU A 43 -19.60 19.53 10.90
C LEU A 43 -18.39 19.05 11.70
N ASP A 44 -17.52 18.30 11.04
CA ASP A 44 -16.31 17.70 11.64
C ASP A 44 -15.09 18.02 10.76
N GLN A 45 -14.44 19.15 11.04
CA GLN A 45 -13.30 19.60 10.26
C GLN A 45 -12.12 18.62 10.44
N GLY A 46 -11.66 18.01 9.35
CA GLY A 46 -10.56 17.07 9.36
C GLY A 46 -10.94 15.62 9.68
N TYR A 47 -12.24 15.30 9.74
CA TYR A 47 -12.74 13.93 10.00
C TYR A 47 -12.24 13.30 11.32
N VAL A 48 -12.00 14.12 12.34
CA VAL A 48 -11.47 13.66 13.64
C VAL A 48 -12.43 12.69 14.34
N ASN A 49 -13.74 12.89 14.15
CA ASN A 49 -14.80 12.09 14.78
C ASN A 49 -15.56 11.22 13.76
N THR A 50 -15.17 11.24 12.49
CA THR A 50 -15.92 10.61 11.39
C THR A 50 -15.22 9.35 10.89
N GLY A 51 -15.82 8.19 11.16
CA GLY A 51 -15.43 6.94 10.52
C GLY A 51 -16.02 6.83 9.10
N SER A 52 -15.18 6.85 8.07
CA SER A 52 -15.63 6.83 6.67
C SER A 52 -15.80 5.43 6.07
N CYS A 53 -15.18 4.41 6.66
CA CYS A 53 -15.23 3.04 6.17
C CYS A 53 -15.09 2.03 7.32
N THR A 54 -15.49 0.79 7.04
CA THR A 54 -15.14 -0.37 7.85
C THR A 54 -13.90 -1.04 7.24
N SER A 55 -12.98 -1.49 8.09
CA SER A 55 -11.75 -2.15 7.63
C SER A 55 -11.36 -3.27 8.60
N SER A 56 -10.80 -4.34 8.04
CA SER A 56 -10.19 -5.46 8.75
C SER A 56 -8.68 -5.58 8.45
N ILE A 57 -8.06 -4.52 7.90
CA ILE A 57 -6.65 -4.54 7.47
C ILE A 57 -5.70 -4.25 8.62
N THR A 58 -5.86 -3.07 9.24
CA THR A 58 -4.95 -2.58 10.27
C THR A 58 -5.75 -2.08 11.45
N TYR A 59 -5.28 -2.40 12.66
CA TYR A 59 -5.76 -1.81 13.89
C TYR A 59 -4.66 -0.96 14.54
N LEU A 60 -5.05 0.22 15.02
CA LEU A 60 -4.18 1.16 15.71
C LEU A 60 -4.89 1.65 16.97
N ASP A 61 -4.21 1.53 18.10
CA ASP A 61 -4.54 2.22 19.36
C ASP A 61 -3.36 3.13 19.71
N GLY A 62 -3.52 4.43 19.50
CA GLY A 62 -2.47 5.41 19.75
C GLY A 62 -2.18 5.63 21.25
N ASP A 63 -3.16 5.39 22.12
CA ASP A 63 -3.01 5.60 23.57
C ASP A 63 -2.24 4.43 24.21
N GLN A 64 -2.51 3.21 23.76
CA GLN A 64 -1.80 2.01 24.21
C GLN A 64 -0.55 1.70 23.37
N GLY A 65 -0.34 2.40 22.25
CA GLY A 65 0.77 2.15 21.33
C GLY A 65 0.67 0.82 20.60
N VAL A 66 -0.55 0.32 20.36
CA VAL A 66 -0.76 -0.97 19.68
C VAL A 66 -0.92 -0.73 18.19
N LEU A 67 -0.13 -1.44 17.38
CA LEU A 67 -0.28 -1.51 15.93
C LEU A 67 -0.30 -2.98 15.50
N SER A 68 -1.31 -3.36 14.72
CA SER A 68 -1.46 -4.74 14.26
C SER A 68 -2.01 -4.81 12.83
N TYR A 69 -1.50 -5.77 12.06
CA TYR A 69 -1.93 -6.05 10.69
C TYR A 69 -2.64 -7.40 10.67
N ARG A 70 -3.90 -7.43 10.22
CA ARG A 70 -4.75 -8.64 10.19
C ARG A 70 -4.79 -9.39 11.53
N GLY A 71 -4.65 -8.67 12.64
CA GLY A 71 -4.63 -9.22 14.00
C GLY A 71 -3.25 -9.65 14.52
N TYR A 72 -2.21 -9.64 13.70
CA TYR A 72 -0.82 -9.89 14.12
C TYR A 72 -0.18 -8.60 14.65
N ALA A 73 0.51 -8.68 15.79
CA ALA A 73 1.26 -7.55 16.32
C ALA A 73 2.40 -7.16 15.37
N ILE A 74 2.66 -5.86 15.22
CA ILE A 74 3.67 -5.37 14.28
C ILE A 74 5.09 -5.85 14.65
N GLU A 75 5.37 -6.01 15.94
CA GLU A 75 6.65 -6.49 16.45
C GLU A 75 6.91 -7.94 16.03
N ASP A 76 5.88 -8.78 16.09
CA ASP A 76 5.97 -10.18 15.69
C ASP A 76 6.23 -10.30 14.18
N LEU A 77 5.54 -9.49 13.38
CA LEU A 77 5.74 -9.45 11.92
C LEU A 77 7.13 -8.93 11.56
N ALA A 78 7.63 -7.91 12.25
CA ALA A 78 8.95 -7.33 11.98
C ALA A 78 10.10 -8.29 12.31
N GLU A 79 9.96 -9.11 13.36
CA GLU A 79 10.99 -10.06 13.78
C GLU A 79 10.96 -11.36 12.96
N ASN A 80 9.76 -11.82 12.55
CA ASN A 80 9.59 -13.18 12.02
C ASN A 80 9.20 -13.25 10.54
N CYS A 81 8.79 -12.14 9.91
CA CYS A 81 8.30 -12.14 8.53
C CYS A 81 9.13 -11.24 7.63
N SER A 82 9.28 -11.66 6.37
CA SER A 82 9.84 -10.84 5.31
C SER A 82 8.82 -9.83 4.78
N PHE A 83 9.30 -8.75 4.15
CA PHE A 83 8.45 -7.75 3.50
C PHE A 83 7.41 -8.37 2.55
N VAL A 84 7.80 -9.40 1.80
CA VAL A 84 6.93 -10.07 0.82
C VAL A 84 5.80 -10.83 1.50
N GLU A 85 6.05 -11.47 2.64
CA GLU A 85 5.02 -12.17 3.42
C GLU A 85 4.02 -11.17 4.02
N VAL A 86 4.51 -10.04 4.56
CA VAL A 86 3.64 -8.99 5.10
C VAL A 86 2.83 -8.31 3.99
N ALA A 87 3.42 -8.08 2.81
CA ALA A 87 2.70 -7.55 1.65
C ALA A 87 1.59 -8.52 1.20
N TYR A 88 1.87 -9.82 1.17
CA TYR A 88 0.87 -10.84 0.87
C TYR A 88 -0.26 -10.84 1.90
N LEU A 89 0.07 -10.84 3.20
CA LEU A 89 -0.89 -10.79 4.32
C LEU A 89 -1.86 -9.61 4.21
N LEU A 90 -1.35 -8.42 3.91
CA LEU A 90 -2.19 -7.23 3.79
C LEU A 90 -3.17 -7.33 2.63
N LEU A 91 -2.80 -8.01 1.53
CA LEU A 91 -3.61 -8.17 0.34
C LEU A 91 -4.58 -9.36 0.38
N HIS A 92 -4.22 -10.46 1.06
CA HIS A 92 -4.94 -11.74 1.01
C HIS A 92 -5.52 -12.18 2.37
N ASP A 93 -5.55 -11.29 3.35
CA ASP A 93 -6.05 -11.49 4.72
C ASP A 93 -5.20 -12.42 5.61
N ASP A 94 -4.55 -13.45 5.05
CA ASP A 94 -3.76 -14.46 5.76
C ASP A 94 -2.29 -14.51 5.31
N LEU A 95 -1.41 -15.07 6.16
CA LEU A 95 0.00 -15.31 5.81
C LEU A 95 0.11 -16.41 4.73
N PRO A 96 1.01 -16.26 3.76
CA PRO A 96 1.14 -17.23 2.68
C PRO A 96 1.74 -18.54 3.19
N ASN A 97 1.33 -19.66 2.59
CA ASN A 97 2.10 -20.89 2.67
C ASN A 97 3.34 -20.85 1.76
N LEU A 98 4.19 -21.86 1.83
CA LEU A 98 5.46 -21.88 1.08
C LEU A 98 5.26 -21.84 -0.45
N GLU A 99 4.23 -22.50 -0.97
CA GLU A 99 3.94 -22.52 -2.41
C GLU A 99 3.44 -21.16 -2.89
N GLU A 100 2.51 -20.56 -2.15
CA GLU A 100 1.98 -19.20 -2.41
C GLU A 100 3.09 -18.15 -2.35
N LEU A 101 3.95 -18.22 -1.33
CA LEU A 101 5.06 -17.29 -1.16
C LEU A 101 6.04 -17.37 -2.33
N ASN A 102 6.36 -18.58 -2.80
CA ASN A 102 7.28 -18.77 -3.93
C ASN A 102 6.65 -18.25 -5.23
N ALA A 103 5.39 -18.58 -5.50
CA ALA A 103 4.67 -18.06 -6.67
C ALA A 103 4.62 -16.53 -6.67
N TYR A 104 4.34 -15.92 -5.51
CA TYR A 104 4.28 -14.47 -5.36
C TYR A 104 5.65 -13.81 -5.58
N ARG A 105 6.73 -14.41 -5.07
CA ARG A 105 8.12 -13.94 -5.30
C ARG A 105 8.51 -14.03 -6.77
N GLU A 106 8.19 -15.13 -7.44
CA GLU A 106 8.46 -15.32 -8.87
C GLU A 106 7.73 -14.27 -9.71
N LEU A 107 6.45 -14.04 -9.42
CA LEU A 107 5.64 -13.04 -10.11
C LEU A 107 6.16 -11.61 -9.89
N MET A 108 6.60 -11.27 -8.67
CA MET A 108 7.26 -9.99 -8.40
C MET A 108 8.57 -9.84 -9.16
N ALA A 109 9.35 -10.90 -9.30
CA ALA A 109 10.61 -10.87 -10.02
C ALA A 109 10.37 -10.70 -11.54
N GLU A 110 9.36 -11.37 -12.09
CA GLU A 110 8.95 -11.23 -13.48
C GLU A 110 8.50 -9.79 -13.80
N TYR A 111 7.73 -9.17 -12.92
CA TYR A 111 7.21 -7.81 -13.13
C TYR A 111 8.18 -6.68 -12.76
N ALA A 112 9.36 -7.01 -12.24
CA ALA A 112 10.33 -6.03 -11.76
C ALA A 112 10.82 -5.07 -12.85
N LEU A 113 10.94 -5.53 -14.10
CA LEU A 113 11.42 -4.72 -15.21
C LEU A 113 10.33 -3.74 -15.68
N ILE A 114 10.68 -2.47 -15.86
CA ILE A 114 9.80 -1.46 -16.48
C ILE A 114 10.02 -1.43 -17.99
N HIS A 115 9.04 -0.94 -18.74
CA HIS A 115 9.17 -0.81 -20.20
C HIS A 115 10.36 0.09 -20.56
N GLU A 116 11.18 -0.29 -21.56
CA GLU A 116 12.40 0.46 -21.93
C GLU A 116 12.11 1.91 -22.32
N ASP A 117 11.01 2.18 -23.03
CA ASP A 117 10.58 3.57 -23.32
C ASP A 117 10.35 4.42 -22.06
N MET A 118 9.94 3.80 -20.94
CA MET A 118 9.83 4.51 -19.66
C MET A 118 11.20 4.86 -19.09
N ILE A 119 12.25 4.09 -19.40
CA ILE A 119 13.62 4.38 -18.97
C ILE A 119 14.07 5.72 -19.57
N HIS A 120 13.72 5.99 -20.82
CA HIS A 120 14.03 7.26 -21.47
C HIS A 120 13.37 8.47 -20.79
N PHE A 121 12.30 8.28 -20.01
CA PHE A 121 11.71 9.40 -19.26
C PHE A 121 12.66 9.86 -18.15
N PHE A 122 13.39 8.93 -17.53
CA PHE A 122 14.42 9.26 -16.54
C PHE A 122 15.52 10.16 -17.13
N ASP A 123 15.86 9.99 -18.41
CA ASP A 123 16.89 10.81 -19.07
C ASP A 123 16.51 12.29 -19.14
N HIS A 124 15.22 12.57 -19.33
CA HIS A 124 14.70 13.92 -19.60
C HIS A 124 14.23 14.68 -18.36
N PHE A 125 14.27 14.08 -17.17
CA PHE A 125 14.07 14.86 -15.94
C PHE A 125 15.21 15.86 -15.72
N PRO A 126 14.89 17.07 -15.20
CA PRO A 126 15.92 18.01 -14.77
C PRO A 126 16.89 17.37 -13.77
N THR A 127 18.17 17.74 -13.83
CA THR A 127 19.24 17.17 -12.99
C THR A 127 18.96 17.26 -11.48
N ASN A 128 18.21 18.28 -11.06
CA ASN A 128 17.89 18.53 -9.65
C ASN A 128 16.43 18.21 -9.30
N ALA A 129 15.73 17.41 -10.13
CA ALA A 129 14.37 17.01 -9.83
C ALA A 129 14.33 16.16 -8.53
N PRO A 130 13.47 16.50 -7.55
CA PRO A 130 13.36 15.72 -6.32
C PRO A 130 12.94 14.27 -6.63
N PRO A 131 13.55 13.24 -6.00
CA PRO A 131 13.21 11.84 -6.27
C PRO A 131 11.72 11.52 -6.14
N MET A 132 11.03 12.14 -5.17
CA MET A 132 9.58 11.97 -5.00
C MET A 132 8.76 12.51 -6.17
N SER A 133 9.21 13.60 -6.81
CA SER A 133 8.55 14.13 -8.00
C SER A 133 8.70 13.16 -9.17
N ILE A 134 9.90 12.63 -9.37
CA ILE A 134 10.19 11.64 -10.42
C ILE A 134 9.34 10.39 -10.19
N LEU A 135 9.37 9.83 -8.97
CA LEU A 135 8.60 8.64 -8.59
C LEU A 135 7.11 8.83 -8.90
N SER A 136 6.51 9.93 -8.44
CA SER A 136 5.09 10.22 -8.68
C SER A 136 4.76 10.30 -10.17
N THR A 137 5.54 11.03 -10.97
CA THR A 137 5.32 11.13 -12.42
C THR A 137 5.44 9.76 -13.10
N MET A 138 6.45 8.98 -12.74
CA MET A 138 6.69 7.66 -13.33
C MET A 138 5.58 6.66 -12.97
N VAL A 139 5.10 6.66 -11.73
CA VAL A 139 3.98 5.80 -11.29
C VAL A 139 2.70 6.17 -12.03
N ASN A 140 2.38 7.46 -12.17
CA ASN A 140 1.20 7.90 -12.95
C ASN A 140 1.28 7.46 -14.42
N THR A 141 2.49 7.44 -14.98
CA THR A 141 2.73 7.07 -16.36
C THR A 141 2.51 5.57 -16.62
N LEU A 142 2.64 4.71 -15.61
CA LEU A 142 2.47 3.25 -15.75
C LEU A 142 1.15 2.86 -16.43
N HIS A 143 0.07 3.59 -16.16
CA HIS A 143 -1.24 3.31 -16.76
C HIS A 143 -1.21 3.35 -18.30
N ASN A 144 -0.39 4.23 -18.91
CA ASN A 144 -0.27 4.32 -20.38
C ASN A 144 0.49 3.15 -21.00
N PHE A 145 1.41 2.53 -20.25
CA PHE A 145 2.23 1.42 -20.72
C PHE A 145 1.62 0.05 -20.43
N TYR A 146 0.63 0.00 -19.54
CA TYR A 146 -0.06 -1.22 -19.13
C TYR A 146 -1.59 -1.03 -19.15
N PRO A 147 -2.19 -0.68 -20.31
CA PRO A 147 -3.63 -0.44 -20.42
C PRO A 147 -4.46 -1.68 -20.06
N GLU A 148 -3.90 -2.88 -20.26
CA GLU A 148 -4.56 -4.16 -19.97
C GLU A 148 -5.00 -4.30 -18.50
N LEU A 149 -4.34 -3.57 -17.59
CA LEU A 149 -4.67 -3.54 -16.16
C LEU A 149 -6.00 -2.83 -15.87
N THR A 150 -6.57 -2.12 -16.84
CA THR A 150 -7.79 -1.32 -16.67
C THR A 150 -8.92 -1.73 -17.60
N THR A 151 -8.65 -2.60 -18.56
CA THR A 151 -9.64 -3.05 -19.56
C THR A 151 -10.41 -4.29 -19.12
N HIS A 152 -10.02 -4.93 -18.01
CA HIS A 152 -10.71 -6.12 -17.53
C HIS A 152 -12.11 -5.79 -16.96
N PRO A 153 -13.15 -6.54 -17.36
CA PRO A 153 -14.52 -6.29 -16.91
C PRO A 153 -14.72 -6.61 -15.43
N ASP A 154 -13.95 -7.56 -14.87
CA ASP A 154 -13.85 -7.80 -13.44
C ASP A 154 -12.44 -7.45 -12.94
N PRO A 155 -12.27 -6.33 -12.22
CA PRO A 155 -11.00 -5.95 -11.62
C PRO A 155 -10.49 -6.97 -10.60
N MET A 156 -11.38 -7.76 -9.98
CA MET A 156 -10.99 -8.72 -8.94
C MET A 156 -10.23 -9.91 -9.51
N GLU A 157 -10.59 -10.38 -10.71
CA GLU A 157 -9.86 -11.45 -11.41
C GLU A 157 -8.41 -11.09 -11.75
N THR A 158 -8.10 -9.80 -11.80
CA THR A 158 -6.75 -9.29 -12.13
C THR A 158 -6.07 -8.60 -10.97
N PHE A 159 -6.69 -8.61 -9.78
CA PHE A 159 -6.23 -7.87 -8.61
C PHE A 159 -4.80 -8.26 -8.23
N ASP A 160 -4.50 -9.55 -8.16
CA ASP A 160 -3.17 -10.06 -7.80
C ASP A 160 -2.11 -9.63 -8.82
N ASN A 161 -2.44 -9.71 -10.11
CA ASN A 161 -1.53 -9.28 -11.17
C ASN A 161 -1.27 -7.76 -11.11
N ILE A 162 -2.30 -6.95 -10.89
CA ILE A 162 -2.18 -5.49 -10.80
C ILE A 162 -1.34 -5.10 -9.58
N THR A 163 -1.69 -5.64 -8.40
CA THR A 163 -1.03 -5.29 -7.13
C THR A 163 0.42 -5.75 -7.11
N THR A 164 0.69 -6.98 -7.53
CA THR A 164 2.06 -7.52 -7.63
C THR A 164 2.90 -6.71 -8.60
N ARG A 165 2.33 -6.35 -9.76
CA ARG A 165 3.02 -5.53 -10.76
C ARG A 165 3.34 -4.14 -10.23
N LEU A 166 2.41 -3.52 -9.51
CA LEU A 166 2.63 -2.22 -8.90
C LEU A 166 3.74 -2.29 -7.84
N LEU A 167 3.69 -3.26 -6.93
CA LEU A 167 4.73 -3.45 -5.90
C LEU A 167 6.11 -3.71 -6.51
N ALA A 168 6.19 -4.54 -7.56
CA ALA A 168 7.44 -4.84 -8.25
C ALA A 168 8.03 -3.61 -8.96
N LYS A 169 7.20 -2.84 -9.68
CA LYS A 169 7.66 -1.69 -10.46
C LYS A 169 7.94 -0.47 -9.61
N VAL A 170 7.18 -0.22 -8.54
CA VAL A 170 7.43 0.90 -7.62
C VAL A 170 8.83 0.80 -7.01
N ARG A 171 9.27 -0.42 -6.63
CA ARG A 171 10.65 -0.67 -6.18
C ARG A 171 11.69 -0.23 -7.20
N THR A 172 11.53 -0.65 -8.46
CA THR A 172 12.46 -0.33 -9.55
C THR A 172 12.46 1.17 -9.85
N ILE A 173 11.29 1.79 -9.93
CA ILE A 173 11.14 3.23 -10.17
C ILE A 173 11.80 4.02 -9.03
N ALA A 174 11.58 3.65 -7.77
CA ALA A 174 12.18 4.32 -6.62
C ALA A 174 13.72 4.26 -6.67
N ALA A 175 14.28 3.09 -6.99
CA ALA A 175 15.73 2.95 -7.15
C ALA A 175 16.28 3.77 -8.32
N PHE A 176 15.57 3.81 -9.45
CA PHE A 176 15.96 4.61 -10.61
C PHE A 176 15.88 6.11 -10.33
N SER A 177 14.85 6.56 -9.61
CA SER A 177 14.71 7.96 -9.17
C SER A 177 15.89 8.38 -8.29
N TYR A 178 16.34 7.52 -7.38
CA TYR A 178 17.53 7.78 -6.57
C TYR A 178 18.80 7.84 -7.42
N LYS A 179 19.06 6.86 -8.29
CA LYS A 179 20.23 6.86 -9.19
C LYS A 179 20.27 8.10 -10.07
N LYS A 180 19.13 8.49 -10.62
CA LYS A 180 19.01 9.68 -11.45
C LYS A 180 19.33 10.96 -10.67
N SER A 181 18.88 11.07 -9.42
CA SER A 181 19.20 12.23 -8.57
C SER A 181 20.70 12.39 -8.27
N LEU A 182 21.46 11.30 -8.38
CA LEU A 182 22.92 11.29 -8.23
C LEU A 182 23.67 11.38 -9.57
N GLY A 183 22.97 11.35 -10.71
CA GLY A 183 23.58 11.25 -12.04
C GLY A 183 24.32 9.92 -12.29
N HIS A 184 23.99 8.87 -11.55
CA HIS A 184 24.57 7.55 -11.73
C HIS A 184 23.83 6.75 -12.81
N PRO A 185 24.48 5.75 -13.44
CA PRO A 185 23.79 4.82 -14.32
C PRO A 185 22.72 4.03 -13.55
N LEU A 186 21.65 3.67 -14.26
CA LEU A 186 20.59 2.81 -13.74
C LEU A 186 21.10 1.37 -13.64
N ILE A 187 20.66 0.66 -12.60
CA ILE A 187 21.03 -0.72 -12.33
C ILE A 187 19.77 -1.56 -12.45
N TYR A 188 19.74 -2.50 -13.39
CA TYR A 188 18.56 -3.31 -13.65
C TYR A 188 18.24 -4.28 -12.50
N PRO A 189 16.96 -4.62 -12.31
CA PRO A 189 16.56 -5.64 -11.35
C PRO A 189 17.22 -6.99 -11.66
N ARG A 190 17.61 -7.70 -10.60
CA ARG A 190 18.20 -9.04 -10.66
C ARG A 190 17.21 -10.09 -10.14
N TYR A 191 17.09 -11.20 -10.86
CA TYR A 191 16.21 -12.31 -10.50
C TYR A 191 16.75 -13.16 -9.34
N ASP A 192 18.07 -13.20 -9.17
CA ASP A 192 18.74 -14.02 -8.16
C ASP A 192 18.71 -13.39 -6.75
N LEU A 193 18.16 -12.19 -6.60
CA LEU A 193 18.08 -11.45 -5.34
C LEU A 193 16.64 -11.36 -4.84
N ASN A 194 16.46 -11.41 -3.52
CA ASN A 194 15.15 -11.23 -2.91
C ASN A 194 14.64 -9.78 -3.05
N TYR A 195 13.41 -9.49 -2.58
CA TYR A 195 12.79 -8.19 -2.81
C TYR A 195 13.62 -7.01 -2.31
N CYS A 196 14.08 -7.08 -1.05
CA CYS A 196 14.87 -6.06 -0.36
C CYS A 196 16.31 -6.01 -0.86
N GLU A 197 16.95 -7.17 -1.03
CA GLU A 197 18.30 -7.31 -1.60
C GLU A 197 18.40 -6.63 -2.96
N ASN A 198 17.43 -6.91 -3.84
CA ASN A 198 17.40 -6.34 -5.18
C ASN A 198 17.17 -4.82 -5.12
N PHE A 199 16.34 -4.32 -4.19
CA PHE A 199 16.17 -2.88 -3.99
C PHE A 199 17.49 -2.21 -3.59
N LEU A 200 18.21 -2.77 -2.61
CA LEU A 200 19.50 -2.25 -2.16
C LEU A 200 20.57 -2.32 -3.26
N ASN A 201 20.60 -3.42 -4.02
CA ASN A 201 21.48 -3.56 -5.18
C ASN A 201 21.20 -2.44 -6.20
N MET A 202 19.95 -2.25 -6.59
CA MET A 202 19.59 -1.21 -7.55
C MET A 202 19.89 0.22 -7.03
N MET A 203 19.82 0.45 -5.73
CA MET A 203 20.12 1.75 -5.10
C MET A 203 21.63 2.03 -5.03
N PHE A 204 22.45 1.05 -4.63
CA PHE A 204 23.82 1.31 -4.18
C PHE A 204 24.90 0.73 -5.08
N ASP A 205 24.59 -0.26 -5.92
CA ASP A 205 25.57 -0.88 -6.81
C ASP A 205 26.13 0.12 -7.83
N LYS A 206 27.42 0.04 -8.10
CA LYS A 206 28.10 0.89 -9.07
C LYS A 206 29.01 0.04 -9.94
N PRO A 207 29.11 0.32 -11.25
CA PRO A 207 30.06 -0.39 -12.13
C PRO A 207 31.52 -0.34 -11.64
N THR A 208 31.89 0.72 -10.90
CA THR A 208 33.23 0.90 -10.35
C THR A 208 33.43 0.25 -8.98
N LYS A 209 32.36 -0.05 -8.24
CA LYS A 209 32.41 -0.67 -6.92
C LYS A 209 31.11 -1.45 -6.69
N PRO A 210 31.14 -2.77 -6.91
CA PRO A 210 29.99 -3.63 -6.64
C PRO A 210 29.51 -3.50 -5.19
N TYR A 211 28.20 -3.47 -4.98
CA TYR A 211 27.60 -3.44 -3.66
C TYR A 211 27.49 -4.86 -3.09
N VAL A 212 28.04 -5.04 -1.90
CA VAL A 212 27.89 -6.29 -1.13
C VAL A 212 26.72 -6.09 -0.18
N ILE A 213 25.70 -6.94 -0.34
CA ILE A 213 24.52 -6.88 0.51
C ILE A 213 24.84 -7.51 1.86
N LEU A 214 24.52 -6.80 2.94
CA LEU A 214 24.71 -7.29 4.31
C LEU A 214 23.43 -8.00 4.77
N PRO A 215 23.51 -9.17 5.44
CA PRO A 215 22.32 -9.86 5.94
C PRO A 215 21.51 -9.06 6.95
N GLU A 216 22.15 -8.12 7.66
CA GLU A 216 21.54 -7.32 8.73
C GLU A 216 20.52 -6.27 8.22
N VAL A 217 20.50 -6.00 6.91
CA VAL A 217 19.68 -4.93 6.31
C VAL A 217 18.59 -5.46 5.37
N VAL A 218 18.35 -6.78 5.39
CA VAL A 218 17.47 -7.50 4.46
C VAL A 218 16.45 -8.31 5.23
#